data_AF-A0AAV8AAF3-F1
#
_entry.id   AF-A0AAV8AAF3-F1
#
_cell.length_a   1.000
_cell.length_b   1.000
_cell.length_c   1.000
_cell.angle_alpha   90.00
_cell.angle_beta   90.00
_cell.angle_gamma   90.00
#
_symmetry.space_group_name_H-M   'P 1'
#
loop_
_entity.id
_entity.type
_entity.pdbx_description
1 polymer ?
#
loop_
_entity_poly.entity_id
_entity_poly.type
_entity_poly.pdbx_seq_one_letter_code
_entity_poly.pdbx_strand_id
1 'polypeptide(L)'
;MENPKKNSSKKWFVAAGIGILVTGVGYCFCNKQCCKKEQEENTAERTFVAIKPDGVQRKLIGEIIGRFEKKGLKLVGCKLIQPSRKLAEKHYAEHKGKPFYEGLLDFITSGPVFAMVWEGKEVVSTARSLIGLTDPLKSPMNTIRGDFGICVGRNIIHGSDSVESGKREINLWFAKNEIVKSGVTIEKWIYEN
;
A
#
# COMPACT_ATOMS: atom_id res chain seq x y z
N MET A 1 -61.93 19.82 -2.44
CA MET A 1 -62.71 20.84 -1.71
C MET A 1 -61.87 21.29 -0.51
N GLU A 2 -61.57 22.58 -0.50
CA GLU A 2 -61.26 23.45 0.66
C GLU A 2 -60.31 22.96 1.78
N ASN A 3 -59.10 23.55 1.77
CA ASN A 3 -58.40 24.07 2.97
C ASN A 3 -59.35 25.06 3.70
N PRO A 4 -59.33 25.36 5.04
CA PRO A 4 -58.29 26.28 5.58
C PRO A 4 -58.11 26.42 7.15
N LYS A 5 -57.15 27.29 7.52
CA LYS A 5 -56.98 28.17 8.74
C LYS A 5 -56.30 27.58 9.98
N LYS A 6 -55.12 28.06 10.42
CA LYS A 6 -54.71 29.36 11.03
C LYS A 6 -55.26 29.60 12.46
N ASN A 7 -54.37 29.76 13.46
CA ASN A 7 -53.98 31.03 14.10
C ASN A 7 -53.73 30.98 15.64
N SER A 8 -53.05 32.03 16.12
CA SER A 8 -52.88 32.54 17.50
C SER A 8 -51.63 32.01 18.26
N SER A 9 -50.83 32.81 18.97
CA SER A 9 -50.80 34.26 19.23
C SER A 9 -49.51 34.61 19.98
N LYS A 10 -48.86 35.72 19.58
CA LYS A 10 -48.09 36.73 20.33
C LYS A 10 -47.51 36.36 21.72
N LYS A 11 -46.22 36.65 21.92
CA LYS A 11 -45.75 37.60 22.95
C LYS A 11 -44.33 38.11 22.65
N TRP A 12 -44.19 39.42 22.80
CA TRP A 12 -42.97 40.22 22.63
C TRP A 12 -42.24 40.32 23.97
N PHE A 13 -40.92 40.24 23.96
CA PHE A 13 -40.08 40.91 24.94
C PHE A 13 -38.93 41.60 24.22
N VAL A 14 -38.89 42.92 24.37
CA VAL A 14 -37.77 43.79 24.05
C VAL A 14 -36.97 43.94 25.33
N ALA A 15 -35.65 43.75 25.27
CA ALA A 15 -34.73 44.27 26.26
C ALA A 15 -33.53 44.87 25.53
N ALA A 16 -33.31 46.15 25.78
CA ALA A 16 -32.26 46.98 25.22
C ALA A 16 -31.02 46.98 26.14
N GLY A 17 -29.85 47.20 25.53
CA GLY A 17 -28.68 47.83 26.16
C GLY A 17 -27.63 46.89 26.73
N ILE A 18 -26.43 46.87 26.14
CA ILE A 18 -25.30 47.74 26.52
C ILE A 18 -24.17 47.45 25.52
N GLY A 19 -23.69 48.51 24.87
CA GLY A 19 -22.57 48.43 23.95
C GLY A 19 -21.25 48.20 24.69
N ILE A 20 -20.41 47.37 24.11
CA ILE A 20 -18.96 47.40 24.33
C ILE A 20 -18.33 47.51 22.94
N LEU A 21 -17.74 48.68 22.67
CA LEU A 21 -16.80 48.88 21.58
C LEU A 21 -15.53 48.12 21.94
N VAL A 22 -15.24 47.02 21.24
CA VAL A 22 -13.87 46.49 21.17
C VAL A 22 -13.38 46.70 19.74
N THR A 23 -12.41 47.59 19.66
CA THR A 23 -11.62 47.91 18.48
C THR A 23 -10.89 46.67 17.95
N GLY A 24 -11.08 46.38 16.67
CA GLY A 24 -10.07 45.84 15.77
C GLY A 24 -9.41 44.51 16.14
N VAL A 25 -10.01 43.41 15.69
CA VAL A 25 -9.26 42.26 15.14
C VAL A 25 -10.04 41.80 13.91
N GLY A 26 -9.48 42.02 12.72
CA GLY A 26 -10.07 41.60 11.47
C GLY A 26 -10.16 40.08 11.41
N TYR A 27 -11.36 39.54 11.63
CA TYR A 27 -11.67 38.18 11.23
C TYR A 27 -11.79 38.18 9.71
N CYS A 28 -10.76 37.69 9.03
CA CYS A 28 -10.86 37.30 7.63
C CYS A 28 -11.87 36.14 7.57
N PHE A 29 -13.11 36.46 7.17
CA PHE A 29 -14.09 35.46 6.76
C PHE A 29 -13.57 34.81 5.48
N CYS A 30 -12.74 33.77 5.62
CA CYS A 30 -12.42 32.89 4.51
C CYS A 30 -13.72 32.21 4.10
N ASN A 31 -14.25 32.64 2.96
CA ASN A 31 -15.46 32.11 2.36
C ASN A 31 -15.28 30.60 2.17
N LYS A 32 -16.11 29.79 2.84
CA LYS A 32 -16.04 28.31 2.91
C LYS A 32 -16.16 27.59 1.55
N GLN A 33 -16.19 28.34 0.45
CA GLN A 33 -16.21 27.82 -0.91
C GLN A 33 -14.80 27.47 -1.45
N CYS A 34 -13.71 28.08 -0.93
CA CYS A 34 -12.35 27.83 -1.45
C CYS A 34 -11.62 26.62 -0.84
N CYS A 35 -12.05 26.11 0.31
CA CYS A 35 -11.36 25.02 1.01
C CYS A 35 -11.89 23.62 0.67
N LYS A 36 -12.83 23.49 -0.27
CA LYS A 36 -13.27 22.20 -0.81
C LYS A 36 -12.51 21.86 -2.10
N LYS A 37 -11.18 21.79 -2.03
CA LYS A 37 -10.51 20.77 -2.82
C LYS A 37 -10.55 19.53 -1.95
N GLU A 38 -11.60 18.73 -2.13
CA GLU A 38 -11.52 17.31 -1.79
C GLU A 38 -10.19 16.85 -2.37
N GLN A 39 -9.25 16.48 -1.49
CA GLN A 39 -8.05 15.79 -1.91
C GLN A 39 -8.57 14.52 -2.57
N GLU A 40 -8.57 14.51 -3.90
CA GLU A 40 -8.66 13.30 -4.68
C GLU A 40 -7.57 12.39 -4.09
N GLU A 41 -7.99 11.39 -3.33
CA GLU A 41 -7.09 10.39 -2.76
C GLU A 41 -6.54 9.66 -3.98
N ASN A 42 -5.42 10.17 -4.51
CA ASN A 42 -4.65 9.49 -5.52
C ASN A 42 -4.13 8.23 -4.83
N THR A 43 -4.94 7.18 -4.79
CA THR A 43 -4.62 5.91 -4.15
C THR A 43 -3.53 5.29 -4.99
N ALA A 44 -2.29 5.73 -4.75
CA ALA A 44 -1.12 5.23 -5.43
C ALA A 44 -1.15 3.70 -5.36
N GLU A 45 -0.91 3.07 -6.51
CA GLU A 45 -0.94 1.62 -6.63
C GLU A 45 0.03 0.98 -5.63
N ARG A 46 -0.36 -0.17 -5.08
CA ARG A 46 0.46 -0.95 -4.13
C ARG A 46 0.61 -2.38 -4.60
N THR A 47 1.78 -2.96 -4.35
CA THR A 47 2.09 -4.36 -4.64
C THR A 47 2.65 -5.06 -3.40
N PHE A 48 2.39 -6.36 -3.29
CA PHE A 48 3.01 -7.20 -2.28
C PHE A 48 4.29 -7.82 -2.85
N VAL A 49 5.37 -7.75 -2.08
CA VAL A 49 6.66 -8.36 -2.40
C VAL A 49 7.14 -9.13 -1.18
N ALA A 50 7.66 -10.34 -1.39
CA ALA A 50 8.18 -11.16 -0.30
C ALA A 50 9.53 -11.78 -0.66
N ILE A 51 10.54 -11.53 0.16
CA ILE A 51 11.82 -12.23 0.08
C ILE A 51 11.65 -13.57 0.77
N LYS A 52 11.79 -14.64 -0.01
CA LYS A 52 11.60 -16.03 0.40
C LYS A 52 12.73 -16.50 1.33
N PRO A 53 12.58 -17.67 1.99
CA PRO A 53 13.57 -18.13 2.97
C PRO A 53 14.99 -18.24 2.42
N ASP A 54 15.16 -18.66 1.17
CA ASP A 54 16.45 -18.69 0.48
C ASP A 54 17.08 -17.29 0.34
N GLY A 55 16.29 -16.27 0.02
CA GLY A 55 16.75 -14.88 -0.04
C GLY A 55 17.18 -14.32 1.31
N VAL A 56 16.40 -14.63 2.36
CA VAL A 56 16.71 -14.21 3.73
C VAL A 56 17.98 -14.90 4.24
N GLN A 57 18.09 -16.22 4.08
CA GLN A 57 19.27 -17.00 4.51
C GLN A 57 20.54 -16.58 3.79
N ARG A 58 20.43 -16.11 2.54
CA ARG A 58 21.54 -15.57 1.76
C ARG A 58 21.87 -14.11 2.07
N LYS A 59 21.23 -13.50 3.06
CA LYS A 59 21.45 -12.11 3.51
C LYS A 59 21.19 -11.07 2.42
N LEU A 60 20.23 -11.33 1.52
CA LEU A 60 19.91 -10.45 0.38
C LEU A 60 18.85 -9.39 0.69
N ILE A 61 18.40 -9.25 1.94
CA ILE A 61 17.33 -8.31 2.31
C ILE A 61 17.70 -6.87 1.93
N GLY A 62 18.85 -6.37 2.39
CA GLY A 62 19.28 -4.99 2.12
C GLY A 62 19.50 -4.72 0.64
N GLU A 63 20.09 -5.67 -0.09
CA GLU A 63 20.31 -5.58 -1.53
C GLU A 63 18.98 -5.46 -2.30
N ILE A 64 18.00 -6.30 -1.97
CA ILE A 64 16.69 -6.29 -2.62
C ILE A 64 15.94 -5.01 -2.30
N ILE A 65 15.84 -4.61 -1.02
CA ILE A 65 15.18 -3.36 -0.63
C ILE A 65 15.81 -2.18 -1.38
N GLY A 66 17.15 -2.12 -1.40
CA GLY A 66 17.89 -1.05 -2.06
C GLY A 66 17.55 -0.90 -3.54
N ARG A 67 17.20 -1.97 -4.26
CA ARG A 67 16.76 -1.87 -5.67
C ARG A 67 15.41 -1.20 -5.84
N PHE A 68 14.47 -1.48 -4.94
CA PHE A 68 13.15 -0.83 -4.95
C PHE A 68 13.26 0.63 -4.50
N GLU A 69 14.05 0.93 -3.46
CA GLU A 69 14.26 2.30 -2.99
C GLU A 69 14.97 3.17 -4.04
N LYS A 70 16.04 2.66 -4.67
CA LYS A 70 16.76 3.37 -5.74
C LYS A 70 15.89 3.64 -6.97
N LYS A 71 14.84 2.82 -7.19
CA LYS A 71 13.85 3.06 -8.26
C LYS A 71 12.92 4.24 -7.93
N GLY A 72 12.84 4.65 -6.66
CA GLY A 72 11.93 5.69 -6.17
C GLY A 72 10.59 5.14 -5.66
N LEU A 73 10.46 3.83 -5.47
CA LEU A 73 9.26 3.23 -4.88
C LEU A 73 9.24 3.44 -3.37
N LYS A 74 8.06 3.61 -2.80
CA LYS A 74 7.90 3.87 -1.36
C LYS A 74 7.65 2.57 -0.61
N LEU A 75 8.44 2.30 0.42
CA LEU A 75 8.16 1.22 1.36
C LEU A 75 7.11 1.68 2.36
N VAL A 76 5.90 1.12 2.29
CA VAL A 76 4.76 1.51 3.14
C VAL A 76 4.39 0.45 4.18
N GLY A 77 5.07 -0.69 4.17
CA GLY A 77 4.95 -1.71 5.20
C GLY A 77 6.00 -2.80 5.00
N CYS A 78 6.58 -3.29 6.09
CA CYS A 78 7.49 -4.42 6.05
C CYS A 78 7.52 -5.18 7.37
N LYS A 79 7.75 -6.50 7.31
CA LYS A 79 7.99 -7.34 8.49
C LYS A 79 8.75 -8.61 8.15
N LEU A 80 9.60 -9.03 9.09
CA LEU A 80 10.23 -10.36 9.08
C LEU A 80 9.34 -11.33 9.86
N ILE A 81 8.82 -12.36 9.20
CA ILE A 81 7.92 -13.34 9.84
C ILE A 81 8.26 -14.76 9.44
N GLN A 82 7.99 -15.71 10.35
CA GLN A 82 7.91 -17.13 10.01
C GLN A 82 6.46 -17.44 9.59
N PRO A 83 6.16 -17.64 8.29
CA PRO A 83 4.79 -17.87 7.86
C PRO A 83 4.28 -19.23 8.36
N SER A 84 3.05 -19.26 8.87
CA SER A 84 2.37 -20.53 9.17
C SER A 84 1.95 -21.24 7.89
N ARG A 85 1.82 -22.57 7.94
CA ARG A 85 1.28 -23.35 6.80
C ARG A 85 -0.09 -22.85 6.35
N LYS A 86 -0.97 -22.51 7.29
CA LYS A 86 -2.30 -21.93 7.00
C LYS A 86 -2.22 -20.60 6.21
N LEU A 87 -1.23 -19.74 6.52
CA LEU A 87 -1.01 -18.51 5.76
C LEU A 87 -0.50 -18.83 4.35
N ALA A 88 0.46 -19.75 4.24
CA ALA A 88 1.01 -20.19 2.97
C ALA A 88 -0.04 -20.84 2.05
N GLU A 89 -0.91 -21.69 2.60
CA GLU A 89 -2.02 -22.34 1.87
C GLU A 89 -2.99 -21.32 1.28
N LYS A 90 -3.35 -20.29 2.07
CA LYS A 90 -4.20 -19.18 1.61
C LYS A 90 -3.51 -18.37 0.51
N HIS A 91 -2.21 -18.10 0.65
CA HIS A 91 -1.45 -17.33 -0.33
C HIS A 91 -1.33 -18.09 -1.66
N TYR A 92 -1.06 -19.40 -1.61
CA TYR A 92 -0.90 -20.25 -2.78
C TYR A 92 -2.17 -21.03 -3.16
N ALA A 93 -3.35 -20.55 -2.77
CA ALA A 93 -4.62 -21.27 -2.99
C ALA A 93 -4.83 -21.64 -4.48
N GLU A 94 -4.41 -20.79 -5.40
CA GLU A 94 -4.47 -20.97 -6.85
C GLU A 94 -3.56 -22.10 -7.39
N HIS A 95 -2.67 -22.63 -6.55
CA HIS A 95 -1.76 -23.74 -6.90
C HIS A 95 -2.16 -25.06 -6.27
N LYS A 96 -3.26 -25.09 -5.49
CA LYS A 96 -3.76 -26.31 -4.87
C LYS A 96 -4.03 -27.40 -5.92
N GLY A 97 -3.55 -28.61 -5.65
CA GLY A 97 -3.66 -29.75 -6.56
C GLY A 97 -2.56 -29.85 -7.62
N LYS A 98 -1.66 -28.85 -7.74
CA LYS A 98 -0.49 -28.97 -8.60
C LYS A 98 0.58 -29.87 -7.95
N PRO A 99 1.34 -30.67 -8.72
CA PRO A 99 2.35 -31.60 -8.17
C PRO A 99 3.40 -30.96 -7.26
N PHE A 100 3.69 -29.67 -7.46
CA PHE A 100 4.69 -28.92 -6.69
C PHE A 100 4.10 -28.20 -5.47
N TYR A 101 2.80 -28.28 -5.22
CA TYR A 101 2.13 -27.49 -4.18
C TYR A 101 2.65 -27.78 -2.78
N GLU A 102 2.74 -29.05 -2.39
CA GLU A 102 3.24 -29.43 -1.05
C GLU A 102 4.69 -28.98 -0.86
N GLY A 103 5.56 -29.21 -1.85
CA GLY A 103 6.95 -28.76 -1.80
C GLY A 103 7.08 -27.23 -1.73
N LEU A 104 6.16 -26.48 -2.33
CA LEU A 104 6.10 -25.02 -2.23
C LEU A 104 5.70 -24.57 -0.81
N LEU A 105 4.72 -25.23 -0.19
CA LEU A 105 4.31 -24.96 1.18
C LEU A 105 5.43 -25.29 2.17
N ASP A 106 6.06 -26.45 2.02
CA ASP A 106 7.17 -26.87 2.86
C ASP A 106 8.34 -25.90 2.74
N PHE A 107 8.65 -25.46 1.52
CA PHE A 107 9.71 -24.49 1.28
C PHE A 107 9.41 -23.11 1.88
N ILE A 108 8.23 -22.54 1.63
CA ILE A 108 7.94 -21.17 2.11
C ILE A 108 7.83 -21.12 3.64
N THR A 109 7.46 -22.24 4.27
CA THR A 109 7.34 -22.36 5.72
C THR A 109 8.61 -22.89 6.39
N SER A 110 9.67 -23.20 5.65
CA SER A 110 10.92 -23.74 6.22
C SER A 110 11.79 -22.70 6.92
N GLY A 111 11.49 -21.41 6.77
CA GLY A 111 12.29 -20.33 7.35
C GLY A 111 11.63 -18.96 7.23
N PRO A 112 12.29 -17.91 7.74
CA PRO A 112 11.71 -16.58 7.78
C PRO A 112 11.57 -15.99 6.37
N VAL A 113 10.50 -15.22 6.18
CA VAL A 113 10.18 -14.45 4.99
C VAL A 113 10.17 -12.97 5.35
N PHE A 114 10.77 -12.14 4.50
CA PHE A 114 10.67 -10.69 4.64
C PHE A 114 9.57 -10.17 3.71
N ALA A 115 8.39 -9.91 4.29
CA ALA A 115 7.22 -9.41 3.59
C ALA A 115 7.27 -7.88 3.51
N MET A 116 6.89 -7.33 2.35
CA MET A 116 6.94 -5.90 2.06
C MET A 116 5.70 -5.46 1.26
N VAL A 117 5.33 -4.20 1.44
CA VAL A 117 4.35 -3.48 0.62
C VAL A 117 5.02 -2.26 0.02
N TRP A 118 5.04 -2.20 -1.30
CA TRP A 118 5.60 -1.10 -2.07
C TRP A 118 4.49 -0.30 -2.73
N GLU A 119 4.63 1.02 -2.72
CA GLU A 119 3.69 1.98 -3.31
C GLU A 119 4.37 2.81 -4.41
N GLY A 120 3.66 3.06 -5.50
CA GLY A 120 4.12 3.92 -6.61
C GLY A 120 3.26 3.79 -7.87
N LYS A 121 3.52 4.63 -8.88
CA LYS A 121 2.90 4.52 -10.21
C LYS A 121 3.28 3.19 -10.87
N GLU A 122 2.28 2.42 -11.31
CA GLU A 122 2.47 1.11 -11.96
C GLU A 122 3.44 0.19 -11.19
N VAL A 123 3.34 0.19 -9.86
CA VAL A 123 4.30 -0.50 -9.00
C VAL A 123 4.27 -2.02 -9.18
N VAL A 124 3.13 -2.61 -9.54
CA VAL A 124 3.03 -4.06 -9.81
C VAL A 124 3.92 -4.43 -11.01
N SER A 125 3.73 -3.76 -12.15
CA SER A 125 4.51 -4.03 -13.37
C SER A 125 5.99 -3.66 -13.18
N THR A 126 6.25 -2.54 -12.51
CA THR A 126 7.62 -2.09 -12.19
C THR A 126 8.34 -3.09 -11.29
N ALA A 127 7.68 -3.57 -10.22
CA ALA A 127 8.24 -4.58 -9.32
C ALA A 127 8.54 -5.89 -10.06
N ARG A 128 7.61 -6.36 -10.91
CA ARG A 128 7.82 -7.56 -11.73
C ARG A 128 9.02 -7.42 -12.67
N SER A 129 9.22 -6.24 -13.24
CA SER A 129 10.35 -5.93 -14.10
C SER A 129 11.68 -5.92 -13.33
N LEU A 130 11.71 -5.35 -12.12
CA LEU A 130 12.88 -5.42 -11.23
C LEU A 130 13.20 -6.85 -10.78
N ILE A 131 12.16 -7.65 -10.54
CA ILE A 131 12.30 -9.04 -10.07
C ILE A 131 12.88 -9.95 -11.16
N GLY A 132 12.42 -9.81 -12.40
CA GLY A 132 12.77 -10.71 -13.50
C GLY A 132 11.80 -11.91 -13.65
N LEU A 133 12.06 -12.76 -14.65
CA LEU A 133 11.22 -13.89 -14.99
C LEU A 133 11.19 -14.95 -13.87
N THR A 134 10.18 -15.82 -13.86
CA THR A 134 10.07 -16.87 -12.82
C THR A 134 11.27 -17.81 -12.80
N ASP A 135 11.82 -18.09 -13.98
CA ASP A 135 13.05 -18.86 -14.18
C ASP A 135 14.27 -17.93 -14.16
N PRO A 136 15.16 -18.05 -13.16
CA PRO A 136 16.37 -17.24 -13.09
C PRO A 136 17.26 -17.32 -14.33
N LEU A 137 17.37 -18.51 -14.96
CA LEU A 137 18.23 -18.69 -16.14
C LEU A 137 17.72 -17.96 -17.38
N LYS A 138 16.44 -17.57 -17.37
CA LYS A 138 15.80 -16.78 -18.43
C LYS A 138 15.64 -15.30 -18.01
N SER A 139 16.00 -14.96 -16.78
CA SER A 139 15.84 -13.60 -16.28
C SER A 139 16.96 -12.71 -16.81
N PRO A 140 16.65 -11.50 -17.32
CA PRO A 140 17.69 -10.58 -17.79
C PRO A 140 18.69 -10.22 -16.68
N MET A 141 19.93 -9.91 -17.08
CA MET A 141 20.93 -9.34 -16.17
C MET A 141 20.41 -8.05 -15.53
N ASN A 142 20.88 -7.76 -14.31
CA ASN A 142 20.44 -6.66 -13.45
C ASN A 142 19.00 -6.79 -12.89
N THR A 143 18.28 -7.86 -13.20
CA THR A 143 17.07 -8.23 -12.44
C THR A 143 17.46 -9.03 -11.20
N ILE A 144 16.64 -8.99 -10.15
CA ILE A 144 16.93 -9.68 -8.89
C ILE A 144 17.17 -11.18 -9.12
N ARG A 145 16.34 -11.82 -9.96
CA ARG A 145 16.50 -13.24 -10.27
C ARG A 145 17.65 -13.51 -11.23
N GLY A 146 17.92 -12.62 -12.18
CA GLY A 146 19.06 -12.76 -13.08
C GLY A 146 20.40 -12.68 -12.34
N ASP A 147 20.51 -11.79 -11.36
CA ASP A 147 21.76 -11.58 -10.62
C ASP A 147 22.00 -12.61 -9.52
N PHE A 148 20.93 -13.10 -8.90
CA PHE A 148 21.06 -13.89 -7.67
C PHE A 148 20.47 -15.29 -7.76
N GLY A 149 19.58 -15.57 -8.71
CA GLY A 149 18.92 -16.88 -8.84
C GLY A 149 19.66 -17.81 -9.81
N ILE A 150 19.51 -19.12 -9.60
CA ILE A 150 19.99 -20.15 -10.53
C ILE A 150 18.85 -21.11 -10.87
N CYS A 151 18.14 -21.61 -9.86
CA CYS A 151 17.07 -22.60 -10.04
C CYS A 151 15.68 -22.00 -9.76
N VAL A 152 14.67 -22.43 -10.52
CA VAL A 152 13.26 -21.97 -10.37
C VAL A 152 12.74 -22.14 -8.93
N GLY A 153 13.04 -23.27 -8.28
CA GLY A 153 12.59 -23.57 -6.91
C GLY A 153 13.29 -22.75 -5.80
N ARG A 154 14.33 -21.97 -6.15
CA ARG A 154 15.12 -21.11 -5.26
C ARG A 154 15.36 -19.75 -5.93
N ASN A 155 14.26 -19.12 -6.33
CA ASN A 155 14.25 -17.86 -7.07
C ASN A 155 14.07 -16.62 -6.18
N ILE A 156 14.36 -16.74 -4.87
CA ILE A 156 14.62 -15.65 -3.89
C ILE A 156 13.44 -14.77 -3.50
N ILE A 157 12.58 -14.40 -4.44
CA ILE A 157 11.60 -13.33 -4.25
C ILE A 157 10.28 -13.66 -4.95
N HIS A 158 9.19 -13.23 -4.33
CA HIS A 158 7.84 -13.17 -4.89
C HIS A 158 7.43 -11.70 -5.07
N GLY A 159 6.63 -11.44 -6.10
CA GLY A 159 5.95 -10.17 -6.30
C GLY A 159 4.62 -10.42 -7.00
N SER A 160 3.57 -9.72 -6.58
CA SER A 160 2.22 -9.85 -7.14
C SER A 160 2.23 -9.68 -8.66
N ASP A 161 1.39 -10.45 -9.35
CA ASP A 161 1.33 -10.50 -10.81
C ASP A 161 0.32 -9.53 -11.44
N SER A 162 -0.59 -9.00 -10.62
CA SER A 162 -1.67 -8.08 -11.00
C SER A 162 -2.02 -7.18 -9.82
N VAL A 163 -2.73 -6.09 -10.10
CA VAL A 163 -3.22 -5.16 -9.07
C VAL A 163 -4.20 -5.87 -8.13
N GLU A 164 -5.03 -6.75 -8.66
CA GLU A 164 -6.00 -7.57 -7.93
C GLU A 164 -5.28 -8.53 -6.98
N SER A 165 -4.27 -9.26 -7.48
CA SER A 165 -3.43 -10.12 -6.65
C SER A 165 -2.70 -9.32 -5.58
N GLY A 166 -2.17 -8.13 -5.91
CA GLY A 166 -1.52 -7.23 -4.96
C GLY A 166 -2.43 -6.85 -3.81
N LYS A 167 -3.66 -6.38 -4.09
CA LYS A 167 -4.65 -6.04 -3.06
C LYS A 167 -5.00 -7.24 -2.17
N ARG A 168 -5.23 -8.42 -2.77
CA ARG A 168 -5.53 -9.66 -2.05
C ARG A 168 -4.38 -10.06 -1.13
N GLU A 169 -3.15 -10.05 -1.65
CA GLU A 169 -1.95 -10.45 -0.94
C GLU A 169 -1.63 -9.49 0.21
N ILE A 170 -1.71 -8.17 -0.01
CA ILE A 170 -1.53 -7.17 1.06
C ILE A 170 -2.52 -7.42 2.20
N ASN A 171 -3.81 -7.60 1.89
CA ASN A 171 -4.84 -7.86 2.91
C ASN A 171 -4.66 -9.20 3.64
N LEU A 172 -4.01 -10.18 3.00
CA LEU A 172 -3.72 -11.47 3.61
C LEU A 172 -2.53 -11.39 4.57
N TRP A 173 -1.50 -10.62 4.21
CA TRP A 173 -0.23 -10.58 4.94
C TRP A 173 -0.16 -9.45 5.96
N PHE A 174 -0.89 -8.35 5.78
CA PHE A 174 -0.80 -7.15 6.61
C PHE A 174 -2.17 -6.73 7.16
N ALA A 175 -2.20 -6.38 8.44
CA ALA A 175 -3.29 -5.62 9.04
C ALA A 175 -3.21 -4.15 8.60
N LYS A 176 -4.35 -3.45 8.61
CA LYS A 176 -4.44 -2.05 8.13
C LYS A 176 -3.51 -1.09 8.88
N ASN A 177 -3.24 -1.33 10.15
CA ASN A 177 -2.34 -0.53 10.98
C ASN A 177 -0.85 -0.82 10.74
N GLU A 178 -0.51 -1.89 10.03
CA GLU A 178 0.87 -2.18 9.62
C GLU A 178 1.27 -1.44 8.34
N ILE A 179 0.33 -0.74 7.69
CA ILE A 179 0.57 0.05 6.48
C ILE A 179 0.59 1.53 6.84
N VAL A 180 1.75 2.16 6.63
CA VAL A 180 1.98 3.57 6.97
C VAL A 180 1.78 4.47 5.76
N LYS A 181 1.26 5.69 6.00
CA LYS A 181 1.28 6.75 4.99
C LYS A 181 2.66 7.41 5.04
N SER A 182 3.39 7.34 3.93
CA SER A 182 4.71 7.96 3.81
C SER A 182 4.61 9.44 3.40
N GLY A 183 5.60 10.24 3.79
CA GLY A 183 5.66 11.67 3.52
C GLY A 183 6.22 12.03 2.13
N VAL A 184 5.87 13.23 1.67
CA VAL A 184 5.94 13.71 0.27
C VAL A 184 7.34 14.14 -0.21
N THR A 185 8.39 14.04 0.63
CA THR A 185 9.61 14.86 0.46
C THR A 185 10.34 14.68 -0.87
N ILE A 186 10.39 13.46 -1.44
CA ILE A 186 11.09 13.18 -2.70
C ILE A 186 10.16 13.08 -3.92
N GLU A 187 8.84 13.03 -3.72
CA GLU A 187 7.88 12.69 -4.77
C GLU A 187 7.90 13.67 -5.94
N LYS A 188 8.08 14.96 -5.64
CA LYS A 188 8.18 16.05 -6.62
C LYS A 188 9.37 15.93 -7.60
N TRP A 189 10.35 15.09 -7.27
CA TRP A 189 11.52 14.83 -8.13
C TRP A 189 11.41 13.52 -8.91
N ILE A 190 10.43 12.68 -8.58
CA ILE A 190 10.21 11.37 -9.20
C ILE A 190 9.03 11.43 -10.18
N TYR A 191 7.97 12.14 -9.82
CA TYR A 191 6.75 12.26 -10.62
C TYR A 191 6.67 13.64 -11.28
N GLU A 192 6.25 13.65 -12.54
CA GLU A 192 5.81 14.87 -13.23
C GLU A 192 4.46 15.35 -12.65
N ASN A 193 4.25 16.67 -12.65
CA ASN A 193 3.00 17.29 -12.18
C ASN A 193 1.85 17.11 -13.17
#